data_AF-A0A925G4F7-F1
#
_entry.id   AF-A0A925G4F7-F1
#
_cell.length_a   1.000
_cell.length_b   1.000
_cell.length_c   1.000
_cell.angle_alpha   90.00
_cell.angle_beta   90.00
_cell.angle_gamma   90.00
#
_symmetry.space_group_name_H-M   'P 1'
#
loop_
_entity.id
_entity.type
_entity.pdbx_description
1 polymer ?
#
loop_
_entity_poly.entity_id
_entity_poly.type
_entity_poly.pdbx_seq_one_letter_code
_entity_poly.pdbx_strand_id
1 'polypeptide(L)'
;MGILDRLTGKRSSTEESEARAYVEAMIIMIAADGVVEDDEIEDFLRNVYTRPQLNKVPPSEMSSMIRRSLHAISTEGADARIRAIARMLPHQQQKVEAFRMCLSICASDGDVAPDELEILKKMQSEFDLSESQVEQIMNE
;
A
#
# COMPACT_ATOMS: atom_id res chain seq x y z
N MET A 1 22.98 -6.40 -11.25
CA MET A 1 22.90 -6.98 -9.89
C MET A 1 23.65 -8.30 -9.85
N GLY A 2 24.46 -8.50 -8.81
CA GLY A 2 25.37 -9.65 -8.69
C GLY A 2 24.72 -10.85 -7.99
N ILE A 3 25.28 -12.04 -8.23
CA ILE A 3 24.82 -13.34 -7.69
C ILE A 3 24.86 -13.35 -6.14
N LEU A 4 25.69 -12.51 -5.53
CA LEU A 4 25.85 -12.40 -4.07
C LEU A 4 24.68 -11.71 -3.35
N ASP A 5 23.98 -10.77 -3.99
CA ASP A 5 22.79 -10.12 -3.39
C ASP A 5 21.65 -11.14 -3.19
N ARG A 6 21.52 -12.09 -4.12
CA ARG A 6 20.51 -13.17 -4.04
C ARG A 6 20.74 -14.14 -2.88
N LEU A 7 21.97 -14.25 -2.37
CA LEU A 7 22.35 -15.14 -1.27
C LEU A 7 22.25 -14.49 0.11
N THR A 8 22.29 -13.15 0.17
CA THR A 8 22.21 -12.40 1.44
C THR A 8 20.80 -11.93 1.78
N GLY A 9 19.83 -12.15 0.88
CA GLY A 9 18.44 -11.70 1.04
C GLY A 9 18.27 -10.18 0.90
N LYS A 10 19.30 -9.47 0.40
CA LYS A 10 19.27 -8.02 0.24
C LYS A 10 18.46 -7.64 -1.00
N ARG A 11 17.41 -6.83 -0.81
CA ARG A 11 16.53 -6.38 -1.90
C ARG A 11 17.24 -5.44 -2.84
N SER A 12 16.81 -5.47 -4.09
CA SER A 12 17.13 -4.43 -5.06
C SER A 12 16.52 -3.08 -4.66
N SER A 13 17.10 -1.97 -5.13
CA SER A 13 16.53 -0.63 -4.93
C SER A 13 15.11 -0.51 -5.50
N THR A 14 14.81 -1.26 -6.57
CA THR A 14 13.48 -1.30 -7.19
C THR A 14 12.47 -2.04 -6.31
N GLU A 15 12.82 -3.24 -5.81
CA GLU A 15 11.97 -3.99 -4.88
C GLU A 15 11.73 -3.23 -3.57
N GLU A 16 12.73 -2.51 -3.06
CA GLU A 16 12.55 -1.66 -1.88
C GLU A 16 11.60 -0.50 -2.14
N SER A 17 11.72 0.14 -3.32
CA SER A 17 10.81 1.22 -3.73
C SER A 17 9.38 0.72 -3.90
N GLU A 18 9.20 -0.46 -4.50
CA GLU A 18 7.90 -1.11 -4.67
C GLU A 18 7.27 -1.46 -3.31
N ALA A 19 8.02 -2.14 -2.42
CA ALA A 19 7.55 -2.48 -1.09
C ALA A 19 7.14 -1.22 -0.29
N ARG A 20 7.90 -0.13 -0.42
CA ARG A 20 7.58 1.15 0.20
C ARG A 20 6.28 1.74 -0.34
N ALA A 21 6.07 1.68 -1.65
CA ALA A 21 4.83 2.16 -2.28
C ALA A 21 3.61 1.36 -1.80
N TYR A 22 3.72 0.04 -1.67
CA TYR A 22 2.62 -0.79 -1.12
C TYR A 22 2.31 -0.46 0.34
N VAL A 23 3.34 -0.39 1.18
CA VAL A 23 3.16 -0.01 2.60
C VAL A 23 2.53 1.38 2.69
N GLU A 24 3.01 2.35 1.93
CA GLU A 24 2.47 3.71 1.96
C GLU A 24 1.02 3.78 1.49
N ALA A 25 0.64 3.05 0.44
CA ALA A 25 -0.74 2.98 -0.03
C ALA A 25 -1.68 2.44 1.06
N MET A 26 -1.29 1.36 1.73
CA MET A 26 -2.07 0.79 2.82
C MET A 26 -2.15 1.74 4.04
N ILE A 27 -1.07 2.42 4.40
CA ILE A 27 -1.08 3.40 5.50
C ILE A 27 -1.97 4.61 5.17
N ILE A 28 -2.04 5.06 3.91
CA ILE A 28 -2.99 6.11 3.50
C ILE A 28 -4.43 5.66 3.76
N MET A 29 -4.73 4.36 3.58
CA MET A 29 -6.06 3.85 3.84
C MET A 29 -6.41 3.85 5.32
N ILE A 30 -5.51 3.34 6.16
CA ILE A 30 -5.70 3.32 7.62
C ILE A 30 -5.85 4.75 8.16
N ALA A 31 -5.06 5.70 7.64
CA ALA A 31 -5.09 7.08 8.11
C ALA A 31 -6.18 7.94 7.44
N ALA A 32 -7.14 7.34 6.71
CA ALA A 32 -8.11 8.07 5.89
C ALA A 32 -9.02 9.00 6.72
N ASP A 33 -9.43 8.56 7.90
CA ASP A 33 -10.28 9.33 8.83
C ASP A 33 -9.47 10.27 9.76
N GLY A 34 -8.13 10.23 9.66
CA GLY A 34 -7.19 11.03 10.45
C GLY A 34 -6.85 10.46 11.83
N VAL A 35 -7.39 9.29 12.18
CA VAL A 35 -7.03 8.50 13.36
C VAL A 35 -6.38 7.21 12.86
N VAL A 36 -5.52 6.61 13.68
CA VAL A 36 -4.94 5.30 13.40
C VAL A 36 -5.07 4.51 14.69
N GLU A 37 -5.92 3.51 14.67
CA GLU A 37 -6.17 2.67 15.84
C GLU A 37 -5.21 1.46 15.88
N ASP A 38 -4.96 0.95 17.09
CA ASP A 38 -4.02 -0.16 17.29
C ASP A 38 -4.50 -1.44 16.56
N ASP A 39 -5.81 -1.67 16.50
CA ASP A 39 -6.42 -2.82 15.83
C ASP A 39 -6.24 -2.75 14.30
N GLU A 40 -6.34 -1.56 13.69
CA GLU A 40 -6.10 -1.35 12.26
C GLU A 40 -4.63 -1.59 11.89
N ILE A 41 -3.70 -1.20 12.77
CA ILE A 41 -2.28 -1.50 12.59
C ILE A 41 -2.02 -3.01 12.71
N GLU A 42 -2.71 -3.70 13.60
CA GLU A 42 -2.59 -5.15 13.72
C GLU A 42 -3.11 -5.86 12.46
N ASP A 43 -4.28 -5.45 11.95
CA ASP A 43 -4.85 -5.97 10.70
C ASP A 43 -4.00 -5.66 9.48
N PHE A 44 -3.42 -4.46 9.43
CA PHE A 44 -2.39 -4.11 8.46
C PHE A 44 -1.21 -5.06 8.51
N LEU A 45 -0.63 -5.29 9.70
CA LEU A 45 0.53 -6.17 9.84
C LEU A 45 0.18 -7.62 9.46
N ARG A 46 -1.01 -8.11 9.83
CA ARG A 46 -1.52 -9.42 9.40
C ARG A 46 -1.58 -9.50 7.87
N ASN A 47 -2.18 -8.51 7.21
CA ASN A 47 -2.28 -8.44 5.75
C ASN A 47 -0.93 -8.29 5.05
N VAL A 48 0.01 -7.57 5.64
CA VAL A 48 1.36 -7.37 5.09
C VAL A 48 2.12 -8.70 5.01
N TYR A 49 2.09 -9.51 6.07
CA TYR A 49 2.91 -10.72 6.13
C TYR A 49 2.36 -11.90 5.31
N THR A 50 1.11 -11.83 4.85
CA THR A 50 0.56 -12.82 3.90
C THR A 50 0.98 -12.56 2.46
N ARG A 51 1.50 -11.36 2.14
CA ARG A 51 1.80 -10.92 0.78
C ARG A 51 3.23 -11.27 0.36
N PRO A 52 3.47 -12.00 -0.75
CA PRO A 52 4.82 -12.38 -1.20
C PRO A 52 5.79 -11.21 -1.40
N GLN A 53 5.27 -10.03 -1.75
CA GLN A 53 6.03 -8.80 -1.97
C GLN A 53 6.55 -8.21 -0.65
N LEU A 54 5.89 -8.50 0.47
CA LEU A 54 6.14 -7.89 1.77
C LEU A 54 6.54 -8.88 2.88
N ASN A 55 6.31 -10.18 2.71
CA ASN A 55 6.58 -11.18 3.75
C ASN A 55 8.07 -11.36 4.12
N LYS A 56 8.98 -10.85 3.29
CA LYS A 56 10.42 -10.81 3.55
C LYS A 56 10.91 -9.48 4.12
N VAL A 57 10.03 -8.50 4.38
CA VAL A 57 10.46 -7.21 4.97
C VAL A 57 10.82 -7.49 6.43
N PRO A 58 12.04 -7.18 6.90
CA PRO A 58 12.37 -7.26 8.31
C PRO A 58 11.45 -6.33 9.14
N PRO A 59 11.03 -6.71 10.36
CA PRO A 59 10.12 -5.88 11.18
C PRO A 59 10.64 -4.45 11.44
N SER A 60 11.96 -4.27 11.58
CA SER A 60 12.58 -2.96 11.76
C SER A 60 12.48 -2.08 10.51
N GLU A 61 12.63 -2.68 9.32
CA GLU A 61 12.46 -2.00 8.03
C GLU A 61 10.99 -1.64 7.80
N MET A 62 10.07 -2.57 8.09
CA MET A 62 8.62 -2.33 8.04
C MET A 62 8.22 -1.15 8.94
N SER A 63 8.65 -1.18 10.21
CA SER A 63 8.42 -0.08 11.15
C SER A 63 8.97 1.25 10.64
N SER A 64 10.11 1.23 9.94
CA SER A 64 10.68 2.42 9.32
C SER A 64 9.90 2.89 8.10
N MET A 65 9.32 1.98 7.30
CA MET A 65 8.44 2.34 6.18
C MET A 65 7.18 3.03 6.69
N ILE A 66 6.49 2.44 7.67
CA ILE A 66 5.28 3.01 8.29
C ILE A 66 5.54 4.43 8.82
N ARG A 67 6.60 4.62 9.63
CA ARG A 67 6.95 5.94 10.17
C ARG A 67 7.21 6.99 9.07
N ARG A 68 7.87 6.59 7.99
CA ARG A 68 8.11 7.49 6.84
C ARG A 68 6.83 7.81 6.11
N SER A 69 5.95 6.83 5.91
CA SER A 69 4.63 7.02 5.29
C SER A 69 3.78 7.99 6.09
N LEU A 70 3.61 7.77 7.40
CA LEU A 70 2.87 8.68 8.28
C LEU A 70 3.44 10.11 8.26
N HIS A 71 4.77 10.24 8.30
CA HIS A 71 5.42 11.55 8.20
C HIS A 71 5.17 12.23 6.85
N ALA A 72 5.29 11.50 5.74
CA ALA A 72 5.06 12.04 4.40
C ALA A 72 3.58 12.43 4.19
N ILE A 73 2.64 11.64 4.71
CA ILE A 73 1.20 11.95 4.66
C ILE A 73 0.91 13.20 5.49
N SER A 74 1.46 13.30 6.70
CA SER A 74 1.28 14.47 7.57
C SER A 74 1.87 15.77 6.97
N THR A 75 2.94 15.67 6.18
CA THR A 75 3.65 16.83 5.62
C THR A 75 3.17 17.25 4.24
N GLU A 76 2.81 16.29 3.39
CA GLU A 76 2.46 16.53 1.98
C GLU A 76 0.96 16.33 1.68
N GLY A 77 0.24 15.60 2.53
CA GLY A 77 -1.16 15.23 2.35
C GLY A 77 -1.37 13.99 1.48
N ALA A 78 -2.45 13.25 1.74
CA ALA A 78 -2.78 11.98 1.08
C ALA A 78 -2.78 12.08 -0.46
N ASP A 79 -3.39 13.11 -1.04
CA ASP A 79 -3.46 13.31 -2.49
C ASP A 79 -2.07 13.40 -3.15
N ALA A 80 -1.13 14.11 -2.54
CA ALA A 80 0.24 14.22 -3.05
C ALA A 80 0.97 12.87 -2.97
N ARG A 81 0.71 12.12 -1.89
CA ARG A 81 1.30 10.80 -1.67
C ARG A 81 0.73 9.73 -2.60
N ILE A 82 -0.57 9.74 -2.90
CA ILE A 82 -1.19 8.85 -3.90
C ILE A 82 -0.52 9.06 -5.28
N ARG A 83 -0.33 10.32 -5.70
CA ARG A 83 0.42 10.63 -6.94
C ARG A 83 1.86 10.14 -6.90
N ALA A 84 2.52 10.22 -5.75
CA ALA A 84 3.89 9.72 -5.59
C ALA A 84 3.95 8.20 -5.71
N ILE A 85 3.02 7.48 -5.08
CA ILE A 85 2.87 6.02 -5.19
C ILE A 85 2.67 5.61 -6.65
N ALA A 86 1.78 6.29 -7.38
CA ALA A 86 1.52 6.00 -8.79
C ALA A 86 2.79 6.10 -9.67
N ARG A 87 3.73 7.00 -9.32
CA ARG A 87 5.04 7.11 -9.99
C ARG A 87 6.06 6.06 -9.54
N MET A 88 5.97 5.60 -8.29
CA MET A 88 6.84 4.56 -7.73
C MET A 88 6.47 3.16 -8.25
N LEU A 89 5.25 2.99 -8.76
CA LEU A 89 4.71 1.76 -9.35
C LEU A 89 4.59 1.88 -10.88
N PRO A 90 5.70 1.73 -11.63
CA PRO A 90 5.70 1.97 -13.07
C PRO A 90 4.89 0.95 -13.89
N HIS A 91 4.59 -0.23 -13.32
CA HIS A 91 3.85 -1.28 -14.03
C HIS A 91 2.38 -1.34 -13.57
N GLN A 92 1.48 -1.55 -14.53
CA GLN A 92 0.05 -1.60 -14.23
C GLN A 92 -0.31 -2.73 -13.25
N GLN A 93 0.37 -3.89 -13.33
CA GLN A 93 0.14 -4.96 -12.35
C GLN A 93 0.49 -4.55 -10.92
N GLN A 94 1.51 -3.70 -10.73
CA GLN A 94 1.88 -3.22 -9.40
C GLN A 94 0.80 -2.27 -8.86
N LYS A 95 0.27 -1.38 -9.70
CA LYS A 95 -0.82 -0.49 -9.31
C LYS A 95 -2.11 -1.24 -8.96
N VAL A 96 -2.48 -2.23 -9.78
CA VAL A 96 -3.58 -3.16 -9.50
C VAL A 96 -3.37 -3.84 -8.14
N GLU A 97 -2.15 -4.31 -7.88
CA GLU A 97 -1.87 -5.01 -6.63
C GLU A 97 -1.88 -4.08 -5.42
N ALA A 98 -1.35 -2.86 -5.54
CA ALA A 98 -1.48 -1.83 -4.51
C ALA A 98 -2.95 -1.53 -4.17
N PHE A 99 -3.80 -1.40 -5.20
CA PHE A 99 -5.23 -1.17 -5.04
C PHE A 99 -5.92 -2.35 -4.33
N ARG A 100 -5.59 -3.60 -4.72
CA ARG A 100 -6.05 -4.81 -4.03
C ARG A 100 -5.61 -4.83 -2.56
N MET A 101 -4.40 -4.35 -2.25
CA MET A 101 -3.95 -4.22 -0.85
C MET A 101 -4.80 -3.26 -0.04
N CYS A 102 -5.16 -2.12 -0.62
CA CYS A 102 -5.97 -1.12 0.05
C CYS A 102 -7.40 -1.62 0.28
N LEU A 103 -8.01 -2.28 -0.71
CA LEU A 103 -9.32 -2.90 -0.54
C LEU A 103 -9.36 -3.94 0.58
N SER A 104 -8.29 -4.73 0.76
CA SER A 104 -8.22 -5.71 1.86
C SER A 104 -8.14 -5.08 3.26
N ILE A 105 -7.85 -3.78 3.35
CA ILE A 105 -7.88 -3.04 4.62
C ILE A 105 -9.30 -2.54 4.90
N CYS A 106 -9.99 -1.96 3.91
CA CYS A 106 -11.36 -1.45 4.09
C CYS A 106 -12.41 -2.55 4.33
N ALA A 107 -12.19 -3.74 3.79
CA ALA A 107 -13.21 -4.79 3.72
C ALA A 107 -13.29 -5.68 4.98
N SER A 108 -12.70 -5.28 6.12
CA SER A 108 -12.68 -6.12 7.34
C SER A 108 -14.10 -6.40 7.88
N ASP A 109 -15.00 -5.41 7.77
CA ASP A 109 -16.34 -5.46 8.37
C ASP A 109 -17.48 -5.54 7.34
N GLY A 110 -17.16 -5.57 6.05
CA GLY A 110 -18.12 -5.70 4.94
C GLY A 110 -18.75 -4.38 4.44
N ASP A 111 -18.49 -3.25 5.11
CA ASP A 111 -18.92 -1.91 4.68
C ASP A 111 -17.69 -0.98 4.55
N VAL A 112 -17.54 -0.33 3.40
CA VAL A 112 -16.49 0.67 3.17
C VAL A 112 -17.01 2.05 3.58
N ALA A 113 -16.31 2.73 4.48
CA ALA A 113 -16.68 4.05 4.95
C ALA A 113 -16.57 5.11 3.83
N PRO A 114 -17.32 6.23 3.90
CA PRO A 114 -17.27 7.28 2.87
C PRO A 114 -15.87 7.85 2.61
N ASP A 115 -15.06 8.03 3.67
CA ASP A 115 -13.72 8.60 3.57
C ASP A 115 -12.74 7.61 2.90
N GLU A 116 -12.84 6.33 3.23
CA GLU A 116 -12.10 5.25 2.56
C GLU A 116 -12.46 5.15 1.08
N LEU A 117 -13.77 5.25 0.76
CA LEU A 117 -14.26 5.24 -0.62
C LEU A 117 -13.72 6.43 -1.42
N GLU A 118 -13.58 7.61 -0.80
CA GLU A 118 -12.95 8.77 -1.44
C GLU A 118 -11.48 8.49 -1.78
N ILE A 119 -10.72 7.91 -0.85
CA ILE A 119 -9.33 7.50 -1.08
C ILE A 119 -9.23 6.44 -2.19
N LEU A 120 -10.09 5.42 -2.18
CA LEU A 120 -10.13 4.39 -3.23
C LEU A 120 -10.41 5.01 -4.61
N LYS A 121 -11.36 5.94 -4.71
CA LYS A 121 -11.65 6.64 -5.99
C LYS A 121 -10.46 7.45 -6.49
N LYS A 122 -9.76 8.14 -5.58
CA LYS A 122 -8.53 8.88 -5.93
C LYS A 122 -7.44 7.92 -6.40
N MET A 123 -7.23 6.81 -5.70
CA MET A 123 -6.27 5.79 -6.11
C MET A 123 -6.62 5.20 -7.47
N GLN A 124 -7.88 4.83 -7.70
CA GLN A 124 -8.36 4.34 -9.01
C GLN A 124 -7.99 5.30 -10.13
N SER A 125 -8.29 6.60 -9.95
CA SER A 125 -8.00 7.63 -10.94
C SER A 125 -6.49 7.81 -11.17
N GLU A 126 -5.69 7.93 -10.12
CA GLU A 126 -4.25 8.16 -10.22
C GLU A 126 -3.48 6.91 -10.71
N PHE A 127 -4.05 5.73 -10.48
CA PHE A 127 -3.50 4.47 -10.94
C PHE A 127 -3.93 4.13 -12.37
N ASP A 128 -4.84 4.91 -12.95
CA ASP A 128 -5.41 4.69 -14.28
C ASP A 128 -6.06 3.29 -14.38
N LEU A 129 -6.86 2.94 -13.36
CA LEU A 129 -7.59 1.67 -13.31
C LEU A 129 -8.99 1.84 -13.91
N SER A 130 -9.33 1.01 -14.89
CA SER A 130 -10.68 0.99 -15.45
C SER A 130 -11.69 0.47 -14.44
N GLU A 131 -12.96 0.83 -14.61
CA GLU A 131 -14.06 0.30 -13.79
C GLU A 131 -14.08 -1.24 -13.81
N SER A 132 -13.89 -1.85 -14.98
CA SER A 132 -13.81 -3.31 -15.11
C SER A 132 -12.67 -3.95 -14.32
N GLN A 133 -11.53 -3.27 -14.16
CA GLN A 133 -10.43 -3.76 -13.33
C GLN A 133 -10.80 -3.69 -11.85
N VAL A 134 -11.43 -2.59 -11.42
CA VAL A 134 -11.89 -2.44 -10.02
C VAL A 134 -12.96 -3.46 -9.70
N GLU A 135 -13.95 -3.63 -10.57
CA GLU A 135 -14.99 -4.66 -10.41
C GLU A 135 -14.39 -6.06 -10.32
N GLN A 136 -13.39 -6.38 -11.14
CA GLN A 136 -12.72 -7.67 -11.04
C GLN A 136 -12.06 -7.86 -9.67
N ILE A 137 -11.33 -6.85 -9.18
CA ILE A 137 -10.64 -6.93 -7.89
C ILE A 137 -11.63 -7.08 -6.73
N MET A 138 -12.79 -6.40 -6.80
CA MET A 138 -13.81 -6.47 -5.74
C MET A 138 -14.57 -7.81 -5.69
N ASN A 139 -14.54 -8.59 -6.77
CA ASN A 139 -15.23 -9.87 -6.88
C ASN A 139 -14.31 -11.10 -6.67
N GLU A 140 -13.03 -10.87 -6.34
CA GLU A 140 -12.03 -11.91 -6.00
C GLU A 140 -12.09 -12.29 -4.51
#